data_AF-A0A6H9RV76-F1
#
_entry.id   AF-A0A6H9RV76-F1
#
_cell.length_a   1.000
_cell.length_b   1.000
_cell.length_c   1.000
_cell.angle_alpha   90.00
_cell.angle_beta   90.00
_cell.angle_gamma   90.00
#
_symmetry.space_group_name_H-M   'P 1'
#
loop_
_entity.id
_entity.type
_entity.pdbx_description
1 polymer ?
#
loop_
_entity_poly.entity_id
_entity_poly.type
_entity_poly.pdbx_seq_one_letter_code
_entity_poly.pdbx_strand_id
1 'polypeptide(L)'
;TDLAGVEEMVGLFINSLPLRIDVDPQAPVADWLQALLSHNAQLREHESASLVDIQRCSQVPRGQQLFDSLVVFENAPLDISSVQLDAFSIDIYEDRVHTNFPMTVVLYPGDRLGIRLSYDSMRFSTDTVQRMLGHLVQLLSNMLETPQAPLGSLHMLPESERRQLQIDCYRSDVDFPLERGYAALFAE
;
A
#
# COMPACT_ATOMS: atom_id res chain seq x y z
N THR A 1 -0.32 -3.83 -29.89
CA THR A 1 0.57 -4.27 -30.99
C THR A 1 1.58 -5.23 -30.41
N ASP A 2 1.51 -6.48 -30.82
CA ASP A 2 2.39 -7.56 -30.36
C ASP A 2 3.80 -7.30 -30.93
N LEU A 3 4.75 -6.94 -30.07
CA LEU A 3 6.10 -6.59 -30.49
C LEU A 3 6.93 -7.87 -30.55
N ALA A 4 6.96 -8.50 -31.72
CA ALA A 4 7.72 -9.73 -31.95
C ALA A 4 9.21 -9.52 -31.58
N GLY A 5 9.72 -10.30 -30.63
CA GLY A 5 11.12 -10.29 -30.19
C GLY A 5 11.44 -9.54 -28.89
N VAL A 6 10.43 -9.08 -28.12
CA VAL A 6 10.67 -8.41 -26.81
C VAL A 6 11.43 -9.30 -25.82
N GLU A 7 11.24 -10.61 -25.86
CA GLU A 7 11.92 -11.57 -24.97
C GLU A 7 13.44 -11.61 -25.17
N GLU A 8 13.95 -11.18 -26.33
CA GLU A 8 15.38 -11.17 -26.68
C GLU A 8 15.99 -9.75 -26.69
N MET A 9 15.19 -8.72 -26.44
CA MET A 9 15.68 -7.34 -26.43
C MET A 9 16.21 -6.96 -25.04
N VAL A 10 17.46 -6.50 -25.00
CA VAL A 10 18.03 -5.86 -23.80
C VAL A 10 17.67 -4.38 -23.82
N GLY A 11 16.66 -3.99 -23.05
CA GLY A 11 16.17 -2.62 -22.92
C GLY A 11 15.31 -2.44 -21.66
N LEU A 12 15.12 -1.20 -21.19
CA LEU A 12 14.24 -0.92 -20.06
C LEU A 12 12.78 -0.97 -20.53
N PHE A 13 12.15 -2.15 -20.47
CA PHE A 13 10.75 -2.35 -20.84
C PHE A 13 9.76 -2.13 -19.69
N ILE A 14 10.24 -1.65 -18.54
CA ILE A 14 9.40 -1.40 -17.37
C ILE A 14 8.73 -0.03 -17.55
N ASN A 15 7.42 -0.04 -17.79
CA ASN A 15 6.60 1.16 -17.80
C ASN A 15 5.74 1.25 -16.53
N SER A 16 5.57 2.45 -15.99
CA SER A 16 4.70 2.70 -14.85
C SER A 16 3.44 3.42 -15.31
N LEU A 17 2.29 2.79 -15.16
CA LEU A 17 1.00 3.36 -15.55
C LEU A 17 0.29 3.96 -14.34
N PRO A 18 -0.25 5.19 -14.45
CA PRO A 18 -1.11 5.74 -13.41
C PRO A 18 -2.43 4.95 -13.38
N LEU A 19 -2.78 4.44 -12.21
CA LEU A 19 -4.04 3.74 -11.98
C LEU A 19 -4.98 4.65 -11.18
N ARG A 20 -6.13 5.00 -11.77
CA ARG A 20 -7.17 5.78 -11.09
C ARG A 20 -8.27 4.84 -10.62
N ILE A 21 -8.37 4.65 -9.32
CA ILE A 21 -9.35 3.76 -8.70
C ILE A 21 -10.39 4.61 -7.98
N ASP A 22 -11.67 4.30 -8.21
CA ASP A 22 -12.76 4.79 -7.37
C ASP A 22 -13.08 3.74 -6.30
N VAL A 23 -13.30 4.18 -5.06
CA VAL A 23 -13.53 3.31 -3.91
C VAL A 23 -14.89 3.65 -3.34
N ASP A 24 -15.91 2.92 -3.78
CA ASP A 24 -17.26 3.02 -3.20
C ASP A 24 -17.29 2.22 -1.89
N PRO A 25 -17.48 2.86 -0.72
CA PRO A 25 -17.52 2.17 0.56
C PRO A 25 -18.68 1.18 0.69
N GLN A 26 -19.73 1.29 -0.15
CA GLN A 26 -20.86 0.37 -0.15
C GLN A 26 -20.66 -0.84 -1.06
N ALA A 27 -19.68 -0.82 -1.95
CA ALA A 27 -19.42 -1.92 -2.86
C ALA A 27 -18.87 -3.15 -2.09
N PRO A 28 -19.37 -4.36 -2.40
CA PRO A 28 -18.76 -5.60 -1.91
C PRO A 28 -17.32 -5.72 -2.37
N VAL A 29 -16.45 -6.25 -1.50
CA VAL A 29 -15.02 -6.45 -1.80
C VAL A 29 -14.81 -7.23 -3.11
N ALA A 30 -15.54 -8.33 -3.30
CA ALA A 30 -15.41 -9.19 -4.48
C ALA A 30 -15.74 -8.43 -5.78
N ASP A 31 -16.83 -7.67 -5.79
CA ASP A 31 -17.28 -6.90 -6.95
C ASP A 31 -16.28 -5.80 -7.30
N TRP A 32 -15.76 -5.10 -6.28
CA TRP A 32 -14.73 -4.09 -6.47
C TRP A 32 -13.42 -4.67 -6.99
N LEU A 33 -12.96 -5.81 -6.46
CA LEU A 33 -11.76 -6.50 -6.96
C LEU A 33 -11.93 -6.96 -8.41
N GLN A 34 -13.12 -7.46 -8.78
CA GLN A 34 -13.41 -7.86 -10.15
C GLN A 34 -13.43 -6.66 -11.11
N ALA A 35 -14.02 -5.55 -10.70
CA ALA A 35 -13.98 -4.30 -11.45
C ALA A 35 -12.54 -3.78 -11.61
N LEU A 36 -11.74 -3.82 -10.54
CA LEU A 36 -10.34 -3.42 -10.55
C LEU A 36 -9.48 -4.29 -11.47
N LEU A 37 -9.68 -5.61 -11.44
CA LEU A 37 -8.99 -6.54 -12.35
C LEU A 37 -9.37 -6.26 -13.81
N SER A 38 -10.65 -6.04 -14.08
CA SER A 38 -11.14 -5.72 -15.42
C SER A 38 -10.56 -4.40 -15.93
N HIS A 39 -10.49 -3.39 -15.06
CA HIS A 39 -9.89 -2.09 -15.39
C HIS A 39 -8.39 -2.20 -15.66
N ASN A 40 -7.65 -2.95 -14.85
CA ASN A 40 -6.23 -3.23 -15.09
C ASN A 40 -6.00 -4.00 -16.39
N ALA A 41 -6.88 -4.95 -16.74
CA ALA A 41 -6.80 -5.68 -18.00
C ALA A 41 -6.97 -4.76 -19.21
N GLN A 42 -7.90 -3.79 -19.15
CA GLN A 42 -8.09 -2.78 -20.20
C GLN A 42 -6.89 -1.85 -20.33
N LEU A 43 -6.27 -1.46 -19.21
CA LEU A 43 -5.06 -0.62 -19.23
C LEU A 43 -3.87 -1.28 -19.95
N ARG A 44 -3.84 -2.61 -20.04
CA ARG A 44 -2.79 -3.34 -20.77
C ARG A 44 -2.71 -2.94 -22.25
N GLU A 45 -3.82 -2.55 -22.86
CA GLU A 45 -3.84 -2.07 -24.25
C GLU A 45 -3.03 -0.79 -24.45
N HIS A 46 -2.72 -0.08 -23.36
CA HIS A 46 -1.98 1.18 -23.34
C HIS A 46 -0.63 1.09 -22.61
N GLU A 47 -0.11 -0.11 -22.35
CA GLU A 47 1.18 -0.33 -21.67
C GLU A 47 2.39 0.27 -22.39
N SER A 48 2.27 0.56 -23.69
CA SER A 48 3.33 1.24 -24.46
C SER A 48 3.34 2.76 -24.30
N ALA A 49 2.32 3.35 -23.67
CA ALA A 49 2.24 4.80 -23.50
C ALA A 49 3.23 5.28 -22.43
N SER A 50 4.20 6.11 -22.82
CA SER A 50 5.16 6.69 -21.88
C SER A 50 4.45 7.54 -20.83
N LEU A 51 4.89 7.45 -19.57
CA LEU A 51 4.40 8.30 -18.48
C LEU A 51 4.48 9.80 -18.83
N VAL A 52 5.48 10.21 -19.62
CA VAL A 52 5.63 11.61 -20.08
C VAL A 52 4.46 12.02 -20.99
N ASP A 53 4.05 11.13 -21.89
CA ASP A 53 2.93 11.41 -22.79
C ASP A 53 1.59 11.38 -22.05
N ILE A 54 1.44 10.47 -21.09
CA ILE A 54 0.27 10.45 -20.20
C ILE A 54 0.19 11.76 -19.41
N GLN A 55 1.31 12.25 -18.86
CA GLN A 55 1.35 13.52 -18.13
C GLN A 55 1.04 14.71 -19.04
N ARG A 56 1.52 14.71 -20.29
CA ARG A 56 1.18 15.76 -21.29
C ARG A 56 -0.29 15.81 -21.63
N CYS A 57 -0.95 14.66 -21.70
CA CYS A 57 -2.39 14.55 -21.95
C CYS A 57 -3.24 14.79 -20.69
N SER A 58 -2.62 14.79 -19.51
CA SER A 58 -3.31 15.07 -18.25
C SER A 58 -3.59 16.56 -18.07
N GLN A 59 -4.56 16.88 -17.22
CA GLN A 59 -4.81 18.25 -16.76
C GLN A 59 -3.87 18.68 -15.62
N VAL A 60 -2.92 17.83 -15.22
CA VAL A 60 -2.00 18.09 -14.11
C VAL A 60 -0.91 19.07 -14.57
N PRO A 61 -0.60 20.11 -13.78
CA PRO A 61 0.45 21.06 -14.11
C PRO A 61 1.80 20.39 -14.36
N ARG A 62 2.57 20.94 -15.32
CA ARG A 62 3.93 20.48 -15.58
C ARG A 62 4.80 20.65 -14.34
N GLY A 63 5.57 19.62 -14.01
CA GLY A 63 6.43 19.58 -12.82
C GLY A 63 5.80 18.94 -11.60
N GLN A 64 4.49 18.64 -11.62
CA GLN A 64 3.83 17.87 -10.57
C GLN A 64 3.71 16.39 -10.96
N GLN A 65 4.02 15.48 -10.03
CA GLN A 65 3.87 14.04 -10.24
C GLN A 65 2.38 13.66 -10.31
N LEU A 66 2.05 12.65 -11.13
CA LEU A 66 0.68 12.12 -11.24
C LEU A 66 0.29 11.25 -10.03
N PHE A 67 1.28 10.64 -9.38
CA PHE A 67 1.13 9.77 -8.22
C PHE A 67 2.44 9.76 -7.42
N ASP A 68 2.32 9.59 -6.10
CA ASP A 68 3.46 9.56 -5.16
C ASP A 68 3.84 8.14 -4.72
N SER A 69 3.04 7.14 -5.08
CA SER A 69 3.22 5.75 -4.66
C SER A 69 3.23 4.80 -5.85
N LEU A 70 4.10 3.80 -5.81
CA LEU A 70 4.19 2.74 -6.80
C LEU A 70 3.85 1.39 -6.17
N VAL A 71 3.02 0.59 -6.85
CA VAL A 71 2.76 -0.80 -6.49
C VAL A 71 3.32 -1.68 -7.59
N VAL A 72 4.21 -2.60 -7.21
CA VAL A 72 4.90 -3.52 -8.12
C VAL A 72 4.54 -4.95 -7.73
N PHE A 73 4.12 -5.74 -8.70
CA PHE A 73 3.94 -7.18 -8.54
C PHE A 73 5.04 -7.90 -9.31
N GLU A 74 6.00 -8.49 -8.61
CA GLU A 74 7.13 -9.17 -9.26
C GLU A 74 6.74 -10.60 -9.63
N ASN A 75 6.54 -10.86 -10.92
CA ASN A 75 6.23 -12.19 -11.45
C ASN A 75 7.47 -13.01 -11.85
N ALA A 76 8.68 -12.54 -11.55
CA ALA A 76 9.90 -13.27 -11.88
C ALA A 76 10.20 -14.32 -10.81
N PRO A 77 10.55 -15.56 -11.16
CA PRO A 77 11.05 -16.53 -10.19
C PRO A 77 12.42 -16.05 -9.69
N LEU A 78 12.44 -15.29 -8.61
CA LEU A 78 13.66 -15.07 -7.85
C LEU A 78 13.94 -16.38 -7.10
N ASP A 79 15.06 -17.02 -7.45
CA ASP A 79 15.51 -18.24 -6.81
C ASP A 79 15.98 -17.92 -5.38
N ILE A 80 15.04 -17.91 -4.44
CA ILE A 80 15.27 -17.59 -3.00
C ILE A 80 16.11 -18.70 -2.33
N SER A 81 16.49 -19.76 -3.04
CA SER A 81 17.29 -20.87 -2.52
C SER A 81 18.80 -20.61 -2.46
N SER A 82 19.28 -19.47 -2.95
CA SER A 82 20.72 -19.14 -3.00
C SER A 82 21.29 -18.49 -1.73
N VAL A 83 20.49 -18.26 -0.68
CA VAL A 83 20.95 -17.63 0.57
C VAL A 83 21.51 -18.67 1.56
N GLN A 84 22.44 -19.47 1.09
CA GLN A 84 23.22 -20.35 1.96
C GLN A 84 24.65 -20.47 1.42
N LEU A 85 25.49 -19.46 1.67
CA LEU A 85 26.93 -19.59 1.48
C LEU A 85 27.70 -18.95 2.63
N ASP A 86 28.59 -19.78 3.17
CA ASP A 86 29.53 -19.56 4.24
C ASP A 86 30.46 -18.36 4.03
N ALA A 87 30.91 -17.82 5.17
CA ALA A 87 32.20 -17.14 5.40
C ALA A 87 32.76 -16.28 4.25
N PHE A 88 32.62 -14.95 4.41
CA PHE A 88 33.24 -13.88 3.62
C PHE A 88 32.69 -13.66 2.21
N SER A 89 31.50 -13.07 2.12
CA SER A 89 31.23 -12.02 1.13
C SER A 89 30.52 -10.86 1.80
N ILE A 90 31.08 -9.64 1.67
CA ILE A 90 30.33 -8.42 1.89
C ILE A 90 29.52 -8.24 0.61
N ASP A 91 28.35 -8.86 0.56
CA ASP A 91 27.33 -8.54 -0.44
C ASP A 91 26.34 -7.58 0.21
N ILE A 92 26.62 -6.30 0.04
CA ILE A 92 25.63 -5.24 0.23
C ILE A 92 24.63 -5.46 -0.91
N TYR A 93 23.68 -6.37 -0.71
CA TYR A 93 22.46 -6.45 -1.52
C TYR A 93 21.60 -5.23 -1.14
N GLU A 94 22.06 -4.03 -1.49
CA GLU A 94 21.19 -2.88 -1.64
C GLU A 94 20.37 -3.15 -2.91
N ASP A 95 19.35 -4.00 -2.79
CA ASP A 95 18.21 -4.07 -3.71
C ASP A 95 17.36 -2.80 -3.54
N ARG A 96 18.03 -1.64 -3.59
CA ARG A 96 17.39 -0.35 -3.70
C ARG A 96 17.08 -0.21 -5.18
N VAL A 97 15.98 -0.82 -5.60
CA VAL A 97 15.20 -0.28 -6.71
C VAL A 97 14.93 1.17 -6.33
N HIS A 98 15.77 2.09 -6.81
CA HIS A 98 15.62 3.52 -6.60
C HIS A 98 14.45 3.96 -7.46
N THR A 99 13.25 3.72 -6.97
CA THR A 99 12.05 4.33 -7.51
C THR A 99 12.07 5.81 -7.14
N ASN A 100 11.86 6.69 -8.11
CA ASN A 100 11.71 8.13 -7.86
C ASN A 100 10.38 8.49 -7.14
N PHE A 101 9.73 7.50 -6.53
CA PHE A 101 8.48 7.59 -5.82
C PHE A 101 8.74 7.53 -4.31
N PRO A 102 8.18 8.47 -3.53
CA PRO A 102 8.28 8.50 -2.06
C PRO A 102 7.93 7.20 -1.35
N MET A 103 7.07 6.36 -1.94
CA MET A 103 6.68 5.07 -1.39
C MET A 103 6.52 4.04 -2.50
N THR A 104 7.12 2.87 -2.32
CA THR A 104 6.99 1.75 -3.25
C THR A 104 6.67 0.48 -2.49
N VAL A 105 5.57 -0.17 -2.87
CA VAL A 105 5.15 -1.47 -2.34
C VAL A 105 5.46 -2.52 -3.39
N VAL A 106 6.29 -3.49 -3.03
CA VAL A 106 6.63 -4.64 -3.88
C VAL A 106 6.01 -5.90 -3.30
N LEU A 107 5.28 -6.63 -4.14
CA LEU A 107 4.58 -7.86 -3.83
C LEU A 107 5.31 -9.02 -4.50
N TYR A 108 5.70 -10.01 -3.70
CA TYR A 108 6.37 -11.24 -4.15
C TYR A 108 5.39 -12.41 -4.04
N PRO A 109 4.93 -13.00 -5.15
CA PRO A 109 4.11 -14.20 -5.14
C PRO A 109 4.95 -15.41 -4.71
N GLY A 110 4.33 -16.31 -3.95
CA GLY A 110 4.92 -17.55 -3.48
C GLY A 110 3.93 -18.30 -2.58
N ASP A 111 4.38 -19.34 -1.87
CA ASP A 111 3.56 -20.06 -0.88
C ASP A 111 2.97 -19.13 0.19
N ARG A 112 3.67 -18.02 0.45
CA ARG A 112 3.19 -16.88 1.22
C ARG A 112 3.44 -15.62 0.40
N LEU A 113 2.48 -14.69 0.45
CA LEU A 113 2.64 -13.38 -0.18
C LEU A 113 3.71 -12.58 0.59
N GLY A 114 4.84 -12.31 -0.05
CA GLY A 114 5.85 -11.40 0.45
C GLY A 114 5.46 -9.95 0.15
N ILE A 115 5.60 -9.05 1.12
CA ILE A 115 5.36 -7.62 0.94
C ILE A 115 6.60 -6.86 1.42
N ARG A 116 7.17 -6.03 0.55
CA ARG A 116 8.26 -5.11 0.88
C ARG A 116 7.80 -3.68 0.64
N LEU A 117 8.03 -2.80 1.60
CA LEU A 117 7.70 -1.38 1.50
C LEU A 117 8.98 -0.56 1.59
N SER A 118 9.33 0.10 0.49
CA SER A 118 10.45 1.03 0.38
C SER A 118 9.92 2.46 0.45
N TYR A 119 10.58 3.34 1.19
CA TYR A 119 10.10 4.70 1.42
C TYR A 119 11.24 5.72 1.53
N ASP A 120 10.92 6.97 1.23
CA ASP A 120 11.79 8.12 1.49
C ASP A 120 11.75 8.49 2.98
N SER A 121 12.87 8.29 3.67
CA SER A 121 13.03 8.58 5.10
C SER A 121 12.95 10.07 5.44
N MET A 122 13.09 10.97 4.46
CA MET A 122 12.83 12.40 4.66
C MET A 122 11.34 12.71 4.75
N ARG A 123 10.47 11.84 4.22
CA ARG A 123 9.00 12.01 4.18
C ARG A 123 8.28 11.15 5.20
N PHE A 124 8.80 9.95 5.48
CA PHE A 124 8.16 8.99 6.38
C PHE A 124 9.10 8.50 7.46
N SER A 125 8.59 8.39 8.69
CA SER A 125 9.30 7.70 9.77
C SER A 125 9.12 6.19 9.66
N THR A 126 10.11 5.43 10.13
CA THR A 126 10.07 3.96 10.14
C THR A 126 8.87 3.42 10.90
N ASP A 127 8.52 4.01 12.04
CA ASP A 127 7.33 3.64 12.83
C ASP A 127 6.03 3.79 12.02
N THR A 128 5.88 4.91 11.30
CA THR A 128 4.68 5.17 10.50
C THR A 128 4.55 4.13 9.39
N VAL A 129 5.65 3.80 8.73
CA VAL A 129 5.67 2.81 7.65
C VAL A 129 5.37 1.40 8.18
N GLN A 130 5.89 1.04 9.35
CA GLN A 130 5.58 -0.24 9.98
C GLN A 130 4.09 -0.36 10.32
N ARG A 131 3.48 0.71 10.82
CA ARG A 131 2.03 0.76 11.05
C ARG A 131 1.24 0.65 9.76
N MET A 132 1.61 1.38 8.71
CA MET A 132 0.98 1.27 7.39
C MET A 132 1.06 -0.16 6.83
N LEU A 133 2.20 -0.86 7.01
CA LEU A 133 2.34 -2.25 6.61
C LEU A 133 1.38 -3.15 7.40
N GLY A 134 1.26 -2.94 8.72
CA GLY A 134 0.28 -3.64 9.55
C GLY A 134 -1.16 -3.41 9.10
N HIS A 135 -1.50 -2.17 8.73
CA HIS A 135 -2.82 -1.81 8.21
C HIS A 135 -3.11 -2.50 6.88
N LEU A 136 -2.14 -2.52 5.96
CA LEU A 136 -2.26 -3.20 4.67
C LEU A 136 -2.52 -4.70 4.86
N VAL A 137 -1.75 -5.35 5.73
CA VAL A 137 -1.93 -6.78 6.04
C VAL A 137 -3.33 -7.03 6.63
N GLN A 138 -3.77 -6.21 7.58
CA GLN A 138 -5.10 -6.35 8.18
C GLN A 138 -6.23 -6.19 7.15
N LEU A 139 -6.13 -5.20 6.25
CA LEU A 139 -7.11 -5.01 5.19
C LEU A 139 -7.16 -6.20 4.24
N LEU A 140 -6.00 -6.69 3.80
CA LEU A 140 -5.92 -7.87 2.93
C LEU A 140 -6.50 -9.12 3.59
N SER A 141 -6.21 -9.35 4.88
CA SER A 141 -6.81 -10.45 5.65
C SER A 141 -8.33 -10.34 5.71
N ASN A 142 -8.87 -9.16 6.04
CA ASN A 142 -10.32 -8.97 6.12
C ASN A 142 -11.03 -9.17 4.77
N MET A 143 -10.40 -8.73 3.67
CA MET A 143 -10.91 -8.94 2.32
C MET A 143 -11.02 -10.43 1.97
N LEU A 144 -10.08 -11.25 2.44
CA LEU A 144 -10.10 -12.70 2.22
C LEU A 144 -11.14 -13.41 3.09
N GLU A 145 -11.33 -12.95 4.34
CA GLU A 145 -12.29 -13.54 5.27
C GLU A 145 -13.74 -13.20 4.92
N THR A 146 -13.98 -11.98 4.42
CA THR A 146 -15.33 -11.45 4.18
C THR A 146 -15.48 -10.80 2.80
N PRO A 147 -15.32 -11.55 1.70
CA PRO A 147 -15.32 -10.99 0.35
C PRO A 147 -16.65 -10.37 -0.09
N GLN A 148 -17.75 -10.66 0.60
CA GLN A 148 -19.08 -10.11 0.33
C GLN A 148 -19.41 -8.90 1.20
N ALA A 149 -18.56 -8.55 2.16
CA ALA A 149 -18.76 -7.38 3.00
C ALA A 149 -18.50 -6.08 2.20
N PRO A 150 -19.19 -4.98 2.54
CA PRO A 150 -18.90 -3.67 1.97
C PRO A 150 -17.48 -3.21 2.33
N LEU A 151 -16.77 -2.56 1.40
CA LEU A 151 -15.42 -2.05 1.61
C LEU A 151 -15.29 -1.15 2.85
N GLY A 152 -16.29 -0.30 3.09
CA GLY A 152 -16.33 0.62 4.23
C GLY A 152 -16.48 -0.07 5.59
N SER A 153 -16.80 -1.36 5.62
CA SER A 153 -16.92 -2.15 6.86
C SER A 153 -15.60 -2.79 7.30
N LEU A 154 -14.57 -2.79 6.44
CA LEU A 154 -13.29 -3.44 6.74
C LEU A 154 -12.54 -2.65 7.82
N HIS A 155 -12.06 -3.37 8.84
CA HIS A 155 -11.27 -2.76 9.91
C HIS A 155 -9.80 -2.64 9.49
N MET A 156 -9.31 -1.41 9.37
CA MET A 156 -7.91 -1.15 8.99
C MET A 156 -6.92 -1.35 10.14
N LEU A 157 -7.34 -1.08 11.38
CA LEU A 157 -6.46 -1.11 12.55
C LEU A 157 -6.28 -2.54 13.07
N PRO A 158 -5.04 -3.02 13.22
CA PRO A 158 -4.76 -4.23 13.97
C PRO A 158 -5.22 -4.09 15.41
N GLU A 159 -5.59 -5.22 16.02
CA GLU A 159 -6.06 -5.27 17.42
C GLU A 159 -5.05 -4.67 18.41
N SER A 160 -3.75 -4.84 18.18
CA SER A 160 -2.69 -4.26 19.00
C SER A 160 -2.72 -2.72 18.99
N GLU A 161 -2.86 -2.11 17.82
CA GLU A 161 -2.92 -0.65 17.67
C GLU A 161 -4.25 -0.09 18.18
N ARG A 162 -5.35 -0.80 17.95
CA ARG A 162 -6.65 -0.43 18.53
C ARG A 162 -6.58 -0.38 20.07
N ARG A 163 -5.96 -1.38 20.71
CA ARG A 163 -5.76 -1.36 22.18
C ARG A 163 -4.86 -0.22 22.62
N GLN A 164 -3.78 0.04 21.87
CA GLN A 164 -2.89 1.15 22.18
C GLN A 164 -3.63 2.49 22.16
N LEU A 165 -4.42 2.76 21.13
CA LEU A 165 -5.23 3.98 21.04
C LEU A 165 -6.26 4.09 22.18
N GLN A 166 -6.85 2.97 22.60
CA GLN A 166 -7.75 2.96 23.75
C GLN A 166 -7.03 3.24 25.08
N ILE A 167 -5.83 2.71 25.28
CA ILE A 167 -5.08 2.91 26.53
C ILE A 167 -4.47 4.32 26.57
N ASP A 168 -3.88 4.78 25.47
CA ASP A 168 -3.11 6.02 25.43
C ASP A 168 -3.99 7.25 25.23
N CYS A 169 -5.08 7.15 24.43
CA CYS A 169 -5.94 8.29 24.11
C CYS A 169 -7.27 8.31 24.88
N TYR A 170 -7.76 7.18 25.38
CA TYR A 170 -9.00 7.12 26.20
C TYR A 170 -8.73 7.01 27.70
N ARG A 171 -7.66 7.65 28.21
CA ARG A 171 -7.46 7.89 29.65
C ARG A 171 -8.39 9.01 30.15
N SER A 172 -9.70 8.77 30.09
CA SER A 172 -10.74 9.66 30.59
C SER A 172 -11.50 9.08 31.79
N ASP A 173 -10.92 8.08 32.46
CA ASP A 173 -11.41 7.54 33.73
C ASP A 173 -11.12 8.56 34.85
N VAL A 174 -11.87 9.64 34.82
CA VAL A 174 -11.92 10.66 35.87
C VAL A 174 -13.28 10.51 36.52
N ASP A 175 -13.27 10.13 37.79
CA ASP A 175 -14.50 9.99 38.56
C ASP A 175 -15.08 11.39 38.80
N PHE A 176 -16.18 11.71 38.13
CA PHE A 176 -16.87 12.98 38.30
C PHE A 176 -17.96 12.81 39.36
N PRO A 177 -18.05 13.70 40.37
CA PRO A 177 -19.11 13.66 41.36
C PRO A 177 -20.42 14.18 40.74
N LEU A 178 -21.00 13.39 39.84
CA LEU A 178 -22.24 13.69 39.11
C LEU A 178 -23.46 13.78 40.03
N GLU A 179 -23.33 13.28 41.26
CA GLU A 179 -24.36 13.41 42.30
C GLU A 179 -24.45 14.82 42.89
N ARG A 180 -23.43 15.67 42.71
CA ARG A 180 -23.45 17.07 43.14
C ARG A 180 -23.65 17.98 41.93
N GLY A 181 -24.73 18.75 41.93
CA GLY A 181 -24.95 19.80 40.93
C GLY A 181 -23.92 20.93 41.07
N TYR A 182 -23.60 21.63 39.98
CA TYR A 182 -22.64 22.74 39.97
C TYR A 182 -22.91 23.79 41.06
N ALA A 183 -24.18 24.10 41.35
CA ALA A 183 -24.55 25.04 42.40
C ALA A 183 -24.09 24.60 43.82
N ALA A 184 -24.07 23.29 44.10
CA ALA A 184 -23.60 22.76 45.37
C ALA A 184 -22.07 22.77 45.49
N LEU A 185 -21.36 22.67 44.36
CA LEU A 185 -19.89 22.75 44.31
C LEU A 185 -19.36 24.18 44.43
N PHE A 186 -20.15 25.20 44.07
CA PHE A 186 -19.77 26.63 44.21
C PHE A 186 -20.08 27.23 45.58
N ALA A 187 -20.87 26.54 46.41
CA ALA A 187 -21.32 27.03 47.71
C ALA A 187 -20.39 26.62 48.89
N GLU A 188 -19.39 25.78 48.62
CA GLU A 188 -18.25 25.46 49.50
C GLU A 188 -17.08 26.42 49.25
#